data_AF-A0A4R9VEQ1-F1
#
_entry.id   AF-A0A4R9VEQ1-F1
#
_cell.length_a   1.000
_cell.length_b   1.000
_cell.length_c   1.000
_cell.angle_alpha   90.00
_cell.angle_beta   90.00
_cell.angle_gamma   90.00
#
_symmetry.space_group_name_H-M   'P 1'
#
loop_
_entity.id
_entity.type
_entity.pdbx_description
1 polymer ?
#
loop_
_entity_poly.entity_id
_entity_poly.type
_entity_poly.pdbx_seq_one_letter_code
_entity_poly.pdbx_strand_id
1 'polypeptide(L)' 'DSQIMKEAKGLNVNVSRAAEAGIAEAVAAEKTPLWKLENRATMDAWNDYVDKHGVPLKEHRQF' A
#
# COMPACT_ATOMS: atom_id res chain seq x y z
N ASP A 1 -10.16 8.66 31.42
CA ASP A 1 -9.14 9.21 30.52
C ASP A 1 -7.86 8.39 30.63
N SER A 2 -7.38 7.81 29.52
CA SER A 2 -6.17 6.96 29.52
C SER A 2 -4.90 7.79 29.76
N GLN A 3 -3.83 7.16 30.25
CA GLN A 3 -2.54 7.84 30.49
C GLN A 3 -2.02 8.53 29.21
N ILE A 4 -2.16 7.86 28.06
CA ILE A 4 -1.81 8.39 26.74
C ILE A 4 -2.65 9.62 26.37
N MET A 5 -3.95 9.64 26.69
CA MET A 5 -4.79 10.82 26.40
C MET A 5 -4.43 12.02 27.28
N LYS A 6 -4.04 11.79 28.53
CA LYS A 6 -3.56 12.85 29.43
C LYS A 6 -2.25 13.44 28.94
N GLU A 7 -1.34 12.58 28.49
CA GLU A 7 -0.06 12.96 27.92
C GLU A 7 -0.23 13.73 26.60
N ALA A 8 -1.09 13.24 25.70
CA ALA A 8 -1.43 13.92 24.45
C ALA A 8 -2.02 15.32 24.69
N LYS A 9 -2.91 15.47 25.68
CA LYS A 9 -3.44 16.78 26.09
C LYS A 9 -2.34 17.69 26.65
N GLY A 10 -1.44 17.16 27.49
CA GLY A 10 -0.32 17.91 28.07
C GLY A 10 0.70 18.38 27.02
N LEU A 11 0.86 17.61 25.94
CA LEU A 11 1.75 17.91 24.81
C LEU A 11 1.05 18.65 23.65
N ASN A 12 -0.23 18.99 23.80
CA ASN A 12 -1.05 19.63 22.76
C ASN A 12 -1.05 18.86 21.42
N VAL A 13 -1.07 17.53 21.49
CA VAL A 13 -1.11 16.65 20.32
C VAL A 13 -2.49 16.70 19.70
N ASN A 14 -2.55 16.86 18.37
CA ASN A 14 -3.79 16.76 17.63
C ASN A 14 -4.20 15.29 17.46
N VAL A 15 -4.90 14.77 18.46
CA VAL A 15 -5.34 13.37 18.53
C VAL A 15 -6.22 12.96 17.34
N SER A 16 -7.08 13.88 16.86
CA SER A 16 -7.94 13.62 15.70
C SER A 16 -7.12 13.32 14.45
N ARG A 17 -6.09 14.13 14.20
CA ARG A 17 -5.19 13.94 13.06
C ARG A 17 -4.34 12.67 13.20
N ALA A 18 -3.88 12.36 14.41
CA ALA A 18 -3.13 11.13 14.66
C ALA A 18 -3.99 9.87 14.44
N ALA A 19 -5.26 9.90 14.86
CA ALA A 19 -6.22 8.83 14.60
C ALA A 19 -6.50 8.67 13.10
N GLU A 20 -6.70 9.77 12.38
CA GLU A 20 -6.91 9.75 10.92
C GLU A 20 -5.73 9.12 10.17
N ALA A 21 -4.50 9.47 10.54
CA ALA A 21 -3.30 8.87 9.97
C ALA A 21 -3.25 7.35 10.19
N GLY A 22 -3.49 6.90 11.44
CA GLY A 22 -3.52 5.46 11.75
C GLY A 22 -4.63 4.71 11.01
N ILE A 23 -5.79 5.32 10.83
CA ILE A 23 -6.89 4.75 10.03
C ILE A 23 -6.49 4.66 8.56
N ALA A 24 -5.88 5.71 7.99
CA ALA A 24 -5.43 5.72 6.60
C ALA A 24 -4.39 4.62 6.32
N GLU A 25 -3.43 4.44 7.24
CA GLU A 25 -2.42 3.38 7.16
C GLU A 25 -3.06 1.99 7.21
N ALA A 26 -3.99 1.75 8.14
CA ALA A 26 -4.70 0.48 8.23
C ALA A 26 -5.51 0.17 6.97
N VAL A 27 -6.20 1.17 6.41
CA VAL A 27 -6.97 1.02 5.16
C VAL A 27 -6.03 0.71 3.98
N ALA A 28 -4.89 1.38 3.88
CA ALA A 28 -3.92 1.11 2.82
C ALA A 28 -3.33 -0.31 2.93
N ALA A 29 -3.06 -0.76 4.15
CA ALA A 29 -2.56 -2.10 4.43
C ALA A 29 -3.54 -3.19 3.96
N GLU A 30 -4.85 -2.99 4.17
CA GLU A 30 -5.88 -3.95 3.75
C GLU A 30 -6.19 -3.89 2.25
N LYS A 31 -6.18 -2.70 1.65
CA LYS A 31 -6.42 -2.52 0.20
C LYS A 31 -5.38 -3.25 -0.66
N THR A 32 -4.14 -3.38 -0.17
CA THR A 32 -3.06 -3.99 -0.93
C THR A 32 -3.30 -5.48 -1.26
N PRO A 33 -3.54 -6.37 -0.29
CA PRO A 33 -3.93 -7.76 -0.56
C PRO A 33 -5.22 -7.89 -1.38
N LEU A 34 -6.24 -7.06 -1.17
CA LEU A 34 -7.46 -7.07 -1.99
C LEU A 34 -7.14 -6.79 -3.46
N TRP A 35 -6.40 -5.71 -3.73
CA TRP A 35 -5.99 -5.37 -5.08
C TRP A 35 -5.18 -6.49 -5.74
N LYS A 36 -4.26 -7.12 -5.00
CA LYS A 36 -3.48 -8.27 -5.50
C LYS A 36 -4.37 -9.46 -5.86
N LEU A 37 -5.43 -9.71 -5.10
CA LEU A 37 -6.38 -10.78 -5.40
C LEU A 37 -7.17 -10.48 -6.67
N GLU A 38 -7.70 -9.25 -6.77
CA GLU A 38 -8.48 -8.79 -7.92
C GLU A 38 -7.66 -8.80 -9.22
N ASN A 39 -6.37 -8.47 -9.14
CA ASN A 39 -5.50 -8.34 -10.30
C ASN A 39 -4.67 -9.60 -10.58
N ARG A 40 -4.83 -10.67 -9.79
CA ARG A 40 -4.03 -11.90 -9.90
C ARG A 40 -4.06 -12.48 -11.31
N ALA A 41 -5.25 -12.61 -11.90
CA ALA A 41 -5.40 -13.16 -13.24
C ALA A 41 -4.66 -12.35 -14.32
N THR A 42 -4.69 -11.02 -14.22
CA THR A 42 -3.97 -10.13 -15.12
C THR A 42 -2.46 -10.25 -14.92
N MET A 43 -1.99 -10.30 -13.66
CA MET A 43 -0.57 -10.50 -13.35
C MET A 43 -0.06 -11.85 -13.88
N ASP A 44 -0.83 -12.92 -13.68
CA ASP A 44 -0.49 -14.25 -14.18
C ASP A 44 -0.42 -14.26 -15.71
N ALA A 45 -1.39 -13.65 -16.40
CA ALA A 45 -1.38 -13.54 -17.86
C ALA A 45 -0.16 -12.76 -18.39
N TRP A 46 0.23 -11.67 -17.72
CA TRP A 46 1.42 -10.91 -18.08
C TRP A 46 2.72 -11.67 -17.81
N ASN A 47 2.81 -12.39 -16.69
CA ASN A 47 3.95 -13.26 -16.39
C ASN A 47 4.12 -14.32 -17.47
N ASP A 48 3.02 -14.99 -17.83
CA ASP A 48 2.99 -16.03 -18.87
C ASP A 48 3.41 -15.47 -20.25
N TYR A 49 2.98 -14.25 -20.57
CA TYR A 49 3.42 -13.55 -21.78
C TYR A 49 4.93 -13.27 -21.76
N VAL A 50 5.46 -12.75 -20.65
CA VAL A 50 6.89 -12.43 -20.52
C VAL A 50 7.74 -13.70 -20.58
N ASP A 51 7.29 -14.81 -19.99
CA ASP A 51 7.99 -16.10 -20.07
C ASP A 51 8.05 -16.63 -21.51
N LYS A 52 6.97 -16.44 -22.29
CA LYS A 52 6.89 -16.90 -23.68
C LYS A 52 7.59 -15.99 -24.68
N HIS A 53 7.52 -14.68 -24.49
CA HIS A 53 7.91 -13.68 -25.48
C HIS A 53 9.09 -12.81 -25.05
N GLY A 54 9.54 -12.95 -23.81
CA GLY A 54 10.53 -12.08 -23.20
C GLY A 54 9.93 -10.74 -22.75
N VAL A 55 10.78 -9.88 -22.18
CA VAL A 55 10.36 -8.55 -21.71
C VAL A 55 10.09 -7.64 -22.93
N PRO A 56 8.89 -7.05 -23.03
CA PRO A 56 8.58 -6.10 -24.10
C PRO A 56 9.60 -4.94 -24.17
N LEU A 57 9.94 -4.54 -25.39
CA LEU A 57 10.81 -3.37 -25.66
C LEU A 57 12.20 -3.44 -24.99
N LYS A 58 12.65 -4.63 -24.58
CA LYS A 58 13.98 -4.84 -23.96
C LYS A 58 15.11 -4.25 -24.82
N GLU A 59 14.96 -4.27 -26.13
CA GLU A 59 15.90 -3.72 -27.12
C GLU A 59 16.10 -2.19 -27.02
N HIS A 60 15.15 -1.46 -26.44
CA HIS A 60 15.23 0.00 -26.27
C HIS A 60 15.69 0.42 -24.87
N ARG A 61 16.02 -0.54 -23.98
CA ARG A 61 16.51 -0.23 -22.63
C ARG A 61 17.90 0.42 -22.74
N GLN A 62 17.97 1.73 -22.51
CA GLN A 62 19.23 2.47 -22.36
C GLN A 62 19.76 2.23 -20.93
N PHE A 63 21.01 1.79 -20.81
CA PHE A 63 21.72 1.65 -19.53
C PHE A 63 22.37 2.98 -19.14
#